data_AF-A0A970ZLR5-F1
#
_entry.id   AF-A0A970ZLR5-F1
#
_cell.length_a   1.000
_cell.length_b   1.000
_cell.length_c   1.000
_cell.angle_alpha   90.00
_cell.angle_beta   90.00
_cell.angle_gamma   90.00
#
_symmetry.space_group_name_H-M   'P 1'
#
loop_
_entity.id
_entity.type
_entity.pdbx_description
1 polymer ?
#
loop_
_entity_poly.entity_id
_entity_poly.type
_entity_poly.pdbx_seq_one_letter_code
_entity_poly.pdbx_strand_id
1 'polypeptide(L)'
;MAVCNRCGKEMSDASVTTCEGNDSVTYPDGKALPTVPYDPGRLHLPKWFRCPDCNVVPGGRHHSNCDQEYCPNCGGQLISCDCFDAV
;
A
#
# COMPACT_ATOMS: atom_id res chain seq x y z
N MET A 1 4.36 -18.40 -0.81
CA MET A 1 3.75 -17.78 -2.00
C MET A 1 2.49 -17.08 -1.53
N ALA A 2 2.38 -15.78 -1.73
CA ALA A 2 1.31 -14.95 -1.20
C ALA A 2 0.65 -14.19 -2.36
N VAL A 3 -0.57 -14.58 -2.71
CA VAL A 3 -1.36 -13.97 -3.79
C VAL A 3 -2.20 -12.85 -3.20
N CYS A 4 -2.12 -11.66 -3.79
CA CYS A 4 -2.90 -10.52 -3.36
C CYS A 4 -4.39 -10.72 -3.70
N ASN A 5 -5.27 -10.56 -2.72
CA ASN A 5 -6.72 -10.70 -2.90
C ASN A 5 -7.37 -9.59 -3.76
N ARG A 6 -6.69 -8.45 -3.95
CA ARG A 6 -7.21 -7.35 -4.77
C ARG A 6 -6.81 -7.43 -6.25
N CYS A 7 -5.57 -7.79 -6.57
CA CYS A 7 -5.11 -7.86 -7.96
C CYS A 7 -4.93 -9.28 -8.50
N GLY A 8 -5.01 -10.31 -7.66
CA GLY A 8 -4.86 -11.71 -8.04
C GLY A 8 -3.45 -12.12 -8.47
N LYS A 9 -2.45 -11.23 -8.33
CA LYS A 9 -1.05 -11.49 -8.67
C LYS A 9 -0.27 -11.97 -7.45
N GLU A 10 0.79 -12.74 -7.70
CA GLU A 10 1.70 -13.23 -6.67
C GLU A 10 2.68 -12.12 -6.28
N MET A 11 2.78 -11.80 -4.99
CA MET A 11 3.52 -10.61 -4.54
C MET A 11 5.05 -10.78 -4.63
N SER A 12 5.58 -11.99 -4.50
CA SER A 12 7.02 -12.26 -4.62
C SER A 12 7.53 -12.29 -6.06
N ASP A 13 6.63 -12.38 -7.06
CA ASP A 13 6.98 -12.29 -8.46
C ASP A 13 7.54 -10.90 -8.79
N ALA A 14 8.80 -10.87 -9.24
CA ALA A 14 9.50 -9.63 -9.57
C ALA A 14 8.86 -8.83 -10.72
N SER A 15 8.05 -9.48 -11.56
CA SER A 15 7.28 -8.84 -12.64
C SER A 15 6.10 -8.02 -12.09
N VAL A 16 5.64 -8.30 -10.87
CA VAL A 16 4.61 -7.53 -10.19
C VAL A 16 5.26 -6.29 -9.57
N THR A 17 5.10 -5.15 -10.25
CA THR A 17 5.73 -3.88 -9.85
C THR A 17 4.78 -3.00 -9.04
N THR A 18 3.48 -3.20 -9.15
CA THR A 18 2.44 -2.38 -8.51
C THR A 18 1.17 -3.21 -8.31
N CYS A 19 0.39 -2.90 -7.29
CA CYS A 19 -0.95 -3.45 -7.14
C CYS A 19 -1.94 -2.70 -8.04
N GLU A 20 -2.59 -3.41 -8.96
CA GLU A 20 -3.63 -2.83 -9.84
C GLU A 20 -5.00 -2.71 -9.18
N GLY A 21 -5.22 -3.43 -8.07
CA GLY A 21 -6.51 -3.44 -7.37
C GLY A 21 -6.58 -2.51 -6.15
N ASN A 22 -5.47 -1.89 -5.75
CA ASN A 22 -5.40 -1.03 -4.56
C ASN A 22 -5.28 0.46 -4.92
N ASP A 23 -6.26 0.97 -5.67
CA ASP A 23 -6.23 2.34 -6.20
C ASP A 23 -6.64 3.40 -5.17
N SER A 24 -7.62 3.08 -4.33
CA SER A 24 -8.15 4.00 -3.32
C SER A 24 -8.54 3.32 -2.01
N VAL A 25 -8.54 4.15 -0.96
CA VAL A 25 -8.98 3.84 0.39
C VAL A 25 -10.31 4.54 0.64
N THR A 26 -11.35 3.77 0.96
CA THR A 26 -12.69 4.27 1.29
C THR A 26 -12.87 4.35 2.80
N TYR A 27 -13.26 5.51 3.32
CA TYR A 27 -13.46 5.78 4.74
C TYR A 27 -14.95 5.68 5.13
N PRO A 28 -15.29 5.59 6.44
CA PRO A 28 -16.67 5.48 6.92
C PRO A 28 -17.59 6.64 6.53
N ASP A 29 -17.03 7.83 6.32
CA ASP A 29 -17.72 9.03 5.85
C ASP A 29 -18.10 8.98 4.35
N GLY A 30 -17.75 7.89 3.65
CA GLY A 30 -17.96 7.69 2.22
C GLY A 30 -16.89 8.34 1.34
N LYS A 31 -15.89 9.01 1.92
CA LYS A 31 -14.78 9.60 1.18
C LYS A 31 -13.86 8.50 0.65
N ALA A 32 -13.44 8.61 -0.60
CA ALA A 32 -12.41 7.77 -1.19
C ALA A 32 -11.17 8.63 -1.51
N LEU A 33 -10.02 8.26 -0.96
CA LEU A 33 -8.74 8.92 -1.26
C LEU A 33 -7.82 7.95 -2.02
N PRO A 34 -7.01 8.45 -2.97
CA PRO A 34 -6.02 7.61 -3.66
C PRO A 34 -5.01 7.05 -2.66
N THR A 35 -4.56 5.82 -2.87
CA THR A 35 -3.52 5.20 -2.03
C THR A 35 -2.20 5.96 -2.14
N VAL A 36 -1.42 5.96 -1.05
CA VAL A 36 -0.11 6.59 -1.04
C VAL A 36 0.88 5.65 -1.75
N PRO A 37 1.56 6.09 -2.83
CA PRO A 37 2.56 5.28 -3.49
C PRO A 37 3.74 4.95 -2.58
N TYR A 38 4.36 3.80 -2.80
CA TYR A 38 5.52 3.38 -2.05
C TYR A 38 6.70 4.34 -2.26
N ASP A 39 7.23 4.86 -1.15
CA ASP A 39 8.44 5.68 -1.13
C ASP A 39 9.49 5.07 -0.20
N PRO A 40 10.58 4.46 -0.73
CA PRO A 40 11.66 3.91 0.09
C PRO A 40 12.34 4.98 0.97
N GLY A 41 12.27 6.26 0.59
CA GLY A 41 12.85 7.36 1.35
C GLY A 41 12.22 7.52 2.74
N ARG A 42 10.94 7.16 2.90
CA ARG A 42 10.25 7.17 4.20
C ARG A 42 10.75 6.11 5.17
N LEU A 43 11.42 5.08 4.64
CA LEU A 43 12.01 3.98 5.41
C LEU A 43 13.54 4.09 5.50
N HIS A 44 14.12 5.21 5.03
CA HIS A 44 15.57 5.39 4.90
C HIS A 44 16.26 4.28 4.07
N LEU A 45 15.53 3.72 3.10
CA LEU A 45 16.03 2.70 2.18
C LEU A 45 16.54 3.33 0.88
N PRO A 46 17.39 2.62 0.11
CA PRO A 46 17.83 3.09 -1.20
C PRO A 46 16.65 3.35 -2.14
N LYS A 47 16.76 4.37 -3.01
CA LYS A 47 15.67 4.79 -3.93
C LYS A 47 15.18 3.72 -4.91
N TRP A 48 15.94 2.65 -5.11
CA TRP A 48 15.61 1.51 -5.96
C TRP A 48 15.07 0.31 -5.17
N PHE A 49 15.10 0.37 -3.84
CA PHE A 49 14.74 -0.74 -2.97
C PHE A 49 13.23 -0.94 -2.99
N ARG A 50 12.78 -2.14 -3.37
CA ARG A 50 11.37 -2.54 -3.38
C ARG A 50 10.80 -2.59 -1.96
N CYS A 51 9.48 -2.50 -1.82
CA CYS A 51 8.85 -2.59 -0.51
C CYS A 51 9.23 -3.93 0.14
N PRO A 52 9.74 -3.94 1.40
CA PRO A 52 10.18 -5.16 2.05
C PRO A 52 9.04 -6.16 2.31
N ASP A 53 7.80 -5.68 2.41
CA ASP A 53 6.65 -6.52 2.78
C ASP A 53 5.85 -6.99 1.56
N CYS A 54 5.67 -6.13 0.55
CA CYS A 54 4.83 -6.46 -0.62
C CYS A 54 5.56 -6.35 -1.97
N ASN A 55 6.88 -6.13 -1.98
CA ASN A 55 7.77 -6.23 -3.15
C ASN A 55 7.48 -5.28 -4.34
N VAL A 56 6.55 -4.33 -4.17
CA VAL A 56 6.26 -3.30 -5.18
C VAL A 56 7.45 -2.38 -5.37
N VAL A 57 7.61 -1.84 -6.57
CA VAL A 57 8.69 -0.91 -6.88
C VAL A 57 8.40 0.48 -6.33
N PRO A 58 9.42 1.32 -6.09
CA PRO A 58 9.24 2.72 -5.75
C PRO A 58 8.27 3.43 -6.71
N GLY A 59 7.29 4.15 -6.16
CA GLY A 59 6.19 4.79 -6.90
C GLY A 59 5.02 3.85 -7.26
N GLY A 60 5.14 2.55 -7.00
CA GLY A 60 4.03 1.59 -7.15
C GLY A 60 3.03 1.70 -6.00
N ARG A 61 1.80 1.22 -6.23
CA ARG A 61 0.78 1.10 -5.18
C ARG A 61 1.01 -0.18 -4.40
N HIS A 62 0.91 -0.09 -3.08
CA HIS A 62 1.03 -1.24 -2.19
C HIS A 62 -0.05 -2.29 -2.47
N HIS A 63 0.27 -3.56 -2.22
CA HIS A 63 -0.78 -4.58 -2.11
C HIS A 63 -1.58 -4.34 -0.82
N SER A 64 -2.84 -4.80 -0.83
CA SER A 64 -3.72 -4.72 0.34
C SER A 64 -3.04 -5.28 1.59
N ASN A 65 -3.27 -4.63 2.72
CA ASN A 65 -2.76 -5.03 4.05
C ASN A 65 -1.22 -5.03 4.16
N CYS A 66 -0.52 -4.19 3.39
CA CYS A 66 0.92 -4.03 3.54
C CYS A 66 1.25 -3.15 4.76
N ASP A 67 2.19 -3.59 5.61
CA ASP A 67 2.59 -2.87 6.82
C ASP A 67 3.30 -1.52 6.53
N GLN A 68 3.88 -1.34 5.33
CA GLN A 68 4.47 -0.06 4.91
C GLN A 68 3.48 0.88 4.24
N GLU A 69 2.22 0.48 4.04
CA GLU A 69 1.22 1.33 3.41
C GLU A 69 0.79 2.46 4.35
N TYR A 70 0.80 3.69 3.84
CA TYR A 70 0.42 4.87 4.60
C TYR A 70 -1.03 5.27 4.33
N CYS A 71 -1.72 5.70 5.37
CA CYS A 71 -3.05 6.29 5.28
C CYS A 71 -2.99 7.63 4.52
N PRO A 72 -3.75 7.79 3.42
CA PRO A 72 -3.77 9.05 2.68
C PRO A 72 -4.46 10.20 3.43
N ASN A 73 -5.22 9.92 4.49
CA ASN A 73 -5.89 10.94 5.29
C ASN A 73 -5.00 11.50 6.42
N CYS A 74 -4.42 10.63 7.26
CA CYS A 74 -3.63 11.05 8.44
C CYS A 74 -2.12 10.87 8.29
N GLY A 75 -1.65 10.13 7.28
CA GLY A 75 -0.23 9.84 7.09
C GLY A 75 0.37 8.80 8.05
N GLY A 76 -0.44 8.19 8.93
CA GLY A 76 -0.05 7.04 9.74
C GLY A 76 -0.05 5.72 8.96
N GLN A 77 0.19 4.59 9.62
CA GLN A 77 0.11 3.27 8.99
C GLN A 77 -1.35 2.91 8.66
N LEU A 78 -1.64 2.47 7.44
CA LEU A 78 -3.01 2.24 6.98
C LEU A 78 -3.69 1.08 7.72
N ILE A 79 -2.98 -0.02 7.95
CA ILE A 79 -3.55 -1.25 8.55
C ILE A 79 -3.99 -1.08 10.01
N SER A 80 -3.48 -0.06 10.70
CA SER A 80 -3.75 0.27 12.10
C SER A 80 -4.31 1.70 12.25
N CYS A 81 -4.95 2.20 11.19
CA CYS A 81 -5.38 3.59 11.13
C CYS A 81 -6.71 3.84 11.86
N ASP A 82 -6.71 4.75 12.83
CA ASP A 82 -7.91 5.16 13.57
C ASP A 82 -8.92 5.96 12.71
N CYS A 83 -8.60 6.33 11.46
CA CYS A 83 -9.55 7.01 10.57
C CYS A 83 -10.74 6.13 10.17
N PHE A 84 -10.66 4.81 10.41
CA PHE A 84 -11.79 3.88 10.20
C PHE A 84 -12.68 3.70 11.43
N ASP A 85 -12.23 4.17 12.59
CA ASP A 85 -12.94 4.02 13.87
C ASP A 85 -13.86 5.21 14.18
N ALA A 86 -13.89 6.22 13.30
CA ALA A 86 -14.84 7.32 13.38
C ALA A 86 -16.25 6.82 13.00
N VAL A 87 -17.03 6.47 14.03
CA VAL A 87 -18.47 6.18 13.98
C VAL A 87 -19.29 7.44 14.24
#